data_AF-A0A7Y5QX77-F1
#
_entry.id   AF-A0A7Y5QX77-F1
#
_cell.length_a   1.000
_cell.length_b   1.000
_cell.length_c   1.000
_cell.angle_alpha   90.00
_cell.angle_beta   90.00
_cell.angle_gamma   90.00
#
_symmetry.space_group_name_H-M   'P 1'
#
loop_
_entity.id
_entity.type
_entity.pdbx_description
1 polymer ?
#
loop_
_entity_poly.entity_id
_entity_poly.type
_entity_poly.pdbx_seq_one_letter_code
_entity_poly.pdbx_strand_id
1 'polypeptide(L)'
;MPRSVSGARTDAGAVLEARDSHQGRGPSRVQHVTSVPNERIRTVVVDDHEGIARLVASRIATLIRERKAAGERAVLGLATGSTPIGVYRELIRMHREEGLSFANVITFNLDEYYPMPKDSVHSYHRFMWENLFDHVDVD
;
A
#
# COMPACT_ATOMS: atom_id res chain seq x y z
N MET A 1 -7.37 -40.08 63.39
CA MET A 1 -5.97 -40.48 63.67
C MET A 1 -5.47 -41.26 62.47
N PRO A 2 -4.24 -41.04 61.96
CA PRO A 2 -3.10 -40.41 62.63
C PRO A 2 -2.73 -39.01 62.12
N ARG A 3 -2.08 -38.27 63.03
CA ARG A 3 -1.25 -37.06 62.83
C ARG A 3 0.11 -37.52 62.26
N SER A 4 0.91 -36.73 61.53
CA SER A 4 1.83 -35.75 62.14
C SER A 4 2.82 -35.16 61.11
N VAL A 5 2.87 -33.81 61.06
CA VAL A 5 4.01 -32.85 61.14
C VAL A 5 5.27 -33.11 60.29
N SER A 6 5.76 -32.20 59.44
CA SER A 6 6.67 -31.05 59.74
C SER A 6 7.20 -30.54 58.38
N GLY A 7 7.55 -29.29 58.08
CA GLY A 7 7.86 -28.13 58.89
C GLY A 7 8.06 -26.90 57.98
N ALA A 8 7.96 -25.73 58.60
CA ALA A 8 8.06 -24.42 57.99
C ALA A 8 9.48 -24.04 57.55
N ARG A 9 9.58 -23.11 56.60
CA ARG A 9 10.33 -21.83 56.71
C ARG A 9 10.34 -21.13 55.34
N THR A 10 9.52 -20.10 55.21
CA THR A 10 9.71 -19.00 54.27
C THR A 10 10.73 -18.05 54.90
N ASP A 11 11.82 -17.77 54.20
CA ASP A 11 12.74 -16.70 54.56
C ASP A 11 12.94 -15.78 53.36
N ALA A 12 13.07 -14.48 53.68
CA ALA A 12 13.03 -13.38 52.75
C ALA A 12 14.44 -13.00 52.26
N GLY A 13 14.50 -12.49 51.03
CA GLY A 13 15.47 -11.47 50.61
C GLY A 13 16.82 -11.94 50.09
N ALA A 14 17.07 -11.67 48.80
CA ALA A 14 18.30 -11.02 48.35
C ALA A 14 18.17 -10.58 46.89
N VAL A 15 18.42 -9.29 46.69
CA VAL A 15 18.70 -8.67 45.40
C VAL A 15 19.93 -9.33 44.78
N LEU A 16 19.86 -9.70 43.50
CA LEU A 16 21.05 -9.96 42.70
C LEU A 16 20.92 -9.23 41.37
N GLU A 17 21.59 -8.09 41.28
CA GLU A 17 21.89 -7.40 40.03
C GLU A 17 22.70 -8.34 39.13
N ALA A 18 22.13 -8.74 37.99
CA ALA A 18 22.90 -9.36 36.92
C ALA A 18 23.55 -8.25 36.09
N ARG A 19 24.87 -8.17 36.23
CA ARG A 19 25.76 -7.24 35.54
C ARG A 19 25.78 -7.47 34.03
N ASP A 20 25.87 -6.35 33.33
CA ASP A 20 26.06 -6.17 31.91
C ASP A 20 27.33 -6.84 31.38
N SER A 21 27.20 -7.65 30.33
CA SER A 21 28.32 -8.03 29.45
C SER A 21 27.84 -8.58 28.11
N HIS A 22 27.07 -7.80 27.35
CA HIS A 22 27.10 -7.88 25.89
C HIS A 22 26.97 -6.49 25.26
N GLN A 23 28.12 -5.85 25.10
CA GLN A 23 28.31 -4.76 24.16
C GLN A 23 27.92 -5.21 22.75
N GLY A 24 27.08 -4.41 22.08
CA GLY A 24 27.10 -4.32 20.62
C GLY A 24 25.82 -4.67 19.88
N ARG A 25 24.74 -3.91 20.09
CA ARG A 25 23.84 -3.31 19.09
C ARG A 25 22.55 -2.88 19.79
N GLY A 26 22.56 -1.67 20.34
CA GLY A 26 21.33 -1.02 20.79
C GLY A 26 20.36 -0.82 19.61
N PRO A 27 19.06 -0.63 19.86
CA PRO A 27 18.12 -0.27 18.81
C PRO A 27 18.65 1.01 18.17
N SER A 28 18.84 1.00 16.85
CA SER A 28 19.21 2.18 16.09
C SER A 28 18.15 3.25 16.34
N ARG A 29 18.40 4.10 17.34
CA ARG A 29 17.60 5.28 17.62
C ARG A 29 17.93 6.23 16.48
N VAL A 30 17.14 6.15 15.41
CA VAL A 30 17.10 7.16 14.37
C VAL A 30 16.90 8.48 15.09
N GLN A 31 17.94 9.30 15.13
CA GLN A 31 17.83 10.64 15.70
C GLN A 31 16.72 11.33 14.92
N HIS A 32 15.72 11.84 15.65
CA HIS A 32 14.65 12.63 15.07
C HIS A 32 15.33 13.88 14.51
N VAL A 33 15.69 13.85 13.22
CA VAL A 33 15.95 15.05 12.45
C VAL A 33 14.73 15.93 12.67
N THR A 34 14.93 17.17 13.11
CA THR A 34 13.88 18.17 13.22
C THR A 34 13.23 18.31 11.85
N SER A 35 12.13 17.58 11.63
CA SER A 35 11.42 17.58 10.36
C SER A 35 10.94 19.00 10.10
N VAL A 36 11.39 19.62 9.01
CA VAL A 36 10.80 20.89 8.60
C VAL A 36 9.31 20.66 8.33
N PRO A 37 8.42 21.61 8.68
CA PRO A 37 6.96 21.40 8.66
C PRO A 37 6.39 20.92 7.31
N ASN A 38 7.11 21.18 6.21
CA ASN A 38 6.65 20.92 4.84
C ASN A 38 7.14 19.60 4.24
N GLU A 39 7.91 18.78 4.96
CA GLU A 39 8.47 17.52 4.43
C GLU A 39 7.66 16.27 4.83
N ARG A 40 6.52 16.43 5.51
CA ARG A 40 5.68 15.29 5.90
C ARG A 40 4.81 14.82 4.74
N ILE A 41 5.34 13.91 3.93
CA ILE A 41 4.52 13.12 3.01
C ILE A 41 3.67 12.16 3.85
N ARG A 42 2.36 12.16 3.59
CA ARG A 42 1.44 11.22 4.25
C ARG A 42 1.80 9.78 3.85
N THR A 43 2.40 9.05 4.77
CA THR A 43 2.76 7.64 4.60
C THR A 43 1.67 6.75 5.17
N VAL A 44 1.21 5.78 4.38
CA VAL A 44 0.31 4.71 4.83
C VAL A 44 1.05 3.40 4.69
N VAL A 45 1.09 2.63 5.77
CA VAL A 45 1.62 1.27 5.79
C VAL A 45 0.43 0.31 5.81
N VAL A 46 0.52 -0.72 4.99
CA VAL A 46 -0.50 -1.77 4.82
C VAL A 46 0.22 -3.10 4.85
N ASP A 47 -0.43 -4.13 5.38
CA ASP A 47 0.22 -5.41 5.70
C ASP A 47 0.63 -6.20 4.45
N ASP A 48 -0.12 -6.06 3.36
CA ASP A 48 0.09 -6.81 2.13
C ASP A 48 -0.16 -5.99 0.86
N HIS A 49 0.32 -6.53 -0.27
CA HIS A 49 0.24 -5.89 -1.57
C HIS A 49 -1.20 -5.73 -2.07
N GLU A 50 -2.08 -6.68 -1.78
CA GLU A 50 -3.49 -6.59 -2.18
C GLU A 50 -4.24 -5.52 -1.40
N GLY A 51 -3.89 -5.32 -0.13
CA GLY A 51 -4.38 -4.24 0.72
C GLY A 51 -4.00 -2.88 0.15
N ILE A 52 -2.77 -2.73 -0.33
CA ILE A 52 -2.34 -1.52 -1.06
C ILE A 52 -3.17 -1.34 -2.34
N ALA A 53 -3.34 -2.40 -3.12
CA ALA A 53 -4.11 -2.35 -4.38
C ALA A 53 -5.55 -1.89 -4.15
N ARG A 54 -6.27 -2.53 -3.21
CA ARG A 54 -7.64 -2.15 -2.82
C ARG A 54 -7.70 -0.72 -2.32
N LEU A 55 -6.77 -0.31 -1.47
CA LEU A 55 -6.73 1.04 -0.91
C LEU A 55 -6.55 2.11 -2.00
N VAL A 56 -5.61 1.91 -2.93
CA VAL A 56 -5.34 2.85 -4.02
C VAL A 56 -6.48 2.87 -5.02
N ALA A 57 -7.00 1.70 -5.43
CA ALA A 57 -8.15 1.61 -6.32
C ALA A 57 -9.38 2.32 -5.74
N SER A 58 -9.64 2.14 -4.45
CA SER A 58 -10.75 2.82 -3.75
C SER A 58 -10.60 4.34 -3.80
N ARG A 59 -9.38 4.87 -3.61
CA ARG A 59 -9.11 6.31 -3.71
C ARG A 59 -9.33 6.85 -5.12
N ILE A 60 -8.87 6.12 -6.14
CA ILE A 60 -9.08 6.48 -7.54
C ILE A 60 -10.58 6.46 -7.87
N ALA A 61 -11.29 5.42 -7.45
CA ALA A 61 -12.73 5.29 -7.67
C ALA A 61 -13.52 6.42 -6.98
N THR A 62 -13.15 6.80 -5.75
CA THR A 62 -13.71 7.98 -5.06
C THR A 62 -13.49 9.24 -5.88
N LEU A 63 -12.25 9.51 -6.33
CA LEU A 63 -11.94 10.67 -7.15
C LEU A 63 -12.77 10.71 -8.44
N ILE A 64 -12.88 9.59 -9.15
CA ILE A 64 -13.67 9.49 -10.39
C ILE A 64 -15.14 9.86 -10.11
N ARG A 65 -15.74 9.27 -9.07
CA ARG A 65 -17.13 9.53 -8.68
C ARG A 65 -17.35 10.98 -8.27
N GLU A 66 -16.43 11.56 -7.50
CA GLU A 66 -16.48 12.97 -7.09
C GLU A 66 -16.42 13.92 -8.28
N ARG A 67 -15.48 13.71 -9.22
CA ARG A 67 -15.37 14.53 -10.44
C ARG A 67 -16.60 14.39 -11.32
N LYS A 68 -17.12 13.17 -11.48
CA LYS A 68 -18.37 12.93 -12.21
C LYS A 68 -19.55 13.68 -11.60
N ALA A 69 -19.69 13.63 -10.27
CA ALA A 69 -20.75 14.34 -9.55
C ALA A 69 -20.62 15.87 -9.68
N ALA A 70 -19.40 16.38 -9.80
CA ALA A 70 -19.12 17.80 -10.06
C ALA A 70 -19.31 18.20 -11.55
N GLY A 71 -19.60 17.26 -12.45
CA GLY A 71 -19.65 17.54 -13.90
C GLY A 71 -18.27 17.77 -14.53
N GLU A 72 -17.21 17.34 -13.86
CA GLU A 72 -15.82 17.50 -14.28
C GLU A 72 -15.23 16.17 -14.77
N ARG A 73 -14.14 16.26 -15.54
CA ARG A 73 -13.36 15.09 -15.95
C ARG A 73 -12.36 14.71 -14.86
N ALA A 74 -12.20 13.41 -14.61
CA ALA A 74 -11.12 12.91 -13.78
C ALA A 74 -9.87 12.72 -14.64
N VAL A 75 -8.78 13.43 -14.33
CA VAL A 75 -7.51 13.32 -15.07
C VAL A 75 -6.53 12.48 -14.27
N LEU A 76 -6.09 11.35 -14.84
CA LEU A 76 -5.26 10.35 -14.16
C LEU A 76 -3.93 10.15 -14.89
N GLY A 77 -2.83 10.24 -14.14
CA GLY A 77 -1.52 9.73 -14.58
C GLY A 77 -1.40 8.25 -14.25
N LEU A 78 -1.07 7.42 -15.24
CA LEU A 78 -1.01 5.95 -15.12
C LEU A 78 0.41 5.43 -15.37
N ALA A 79 0.89 4.59 -14.46
CA ALA A 79 2.20 3.95 -14.53
C ALA A 79 2.10 2.52 -15.07
N THR A 80 3.18 2.00 -15.64
CA THR A 80 3.28 0.58 -16.01
C THR A 80 4.10 -0.22 -14.96
N GLY A 81 4.33 -1.50 -15.23
CA GLY A 81 5.08 -2.39 -14.34
C GLY A 81 4.19 -3.24 -13.43
N SER A 82 4.81 -4.03 -12.56
CA SER A 82 4.08 -5.02 -11.73
C SER A 82 3.28 -4.39 -10.60
N THR A 83 3.77 -3.30 -9.99
CA THR A 83 3.13 -2.64 -8.85
C THR A 83 1.68 -2.20 -9.11
N PRO A 84 1.33 -1.52 -10.23
CA PRO A 84 -0.05 -1.08 -10.46
C PRO A 84 -1.00 -2.19 -10.94
N ILE A 85 -0.53 -3.39 -11.28
CA ILE A 85 -1.40 -4.47 -11.79
C ILE A 85 -2.52 -4.81 -10.81
N GLY A 86 -2.22 -4.90 -9.52
CA GLY A 86 -3.24 -5.14 -8.49
C GLY A 86 -4.29 -4.03 -8.46
N VAL A 87 -3.87 -2.77 -8.61
CA VAL A 87 -4.78 -1.61 -8.65
C VAL A 87 -5.69 -1.69 -9.86
N TYR A 88 -5.16 -2.02 -11.04
CA TYR A 88 -5.97 -2.16 -12.26
C TYR A 88 -6.99 -3.29 -12.16
N ARG A 89 -6.62 -4.44 -11.59
CA ARG A 89 -7.57 -5.54 -11.34
C ARG A 89 -8.72 -5.11 -10.44
N GLU A 90 -8.45 -4.37 -9.37
CA GLU A 90 -9.51 -3.84 -8.49
C GLU A 90 -10.38 -2.80 -9.19
N LEU A 91 -9.80 -1.91 -9.99
CA LEU A 91 -10.57 -0.95 -10.78
C LEU A 91 -11.49 -1.62 -11.81
N ILE A 92 -11.00 -2.67 -12.47
CA ILE A 92 -11.81 -3.50 -13.38
C ILE A 92 -12.93 -4.20 -12.62
N ARG A 93 -12.65 -4.77 -11.45
CA ARG A 93 -13.64 -5.40 -10.58
C ARG A 93 -14.74 -4.40 -10.19
N MET A 94 -14.35 -3.21 -9.72
CA MET A 94 -15.28 -2.13 -9.37
C MET A 94 -16.10 -1.63 -10.57
N HIS A 95 -15.53 -1.61 -11.77
CA HIS A 95 -16.27 -1.30 -12.99
C HIS A 95 -17.38 -2.33 -13.25
N ARG A 96 -17.02 -3.62 -13.24
CA ARG A 96 -17.91 -4.73 -13.55
C ARG A 96 -18.98 -4.97 -12.48
N GLU A 97 -18.62 -4.83 -11.21
CA GLU A 97 -19.47 -5.26 -10.08
C GLU A 97 -20.14 -4.09 -9.35
N GLU A 98 -19.56 -2.88 -9.38
CA GLU A 98 -20.00 -1.74 -8.56
C GLU A 98 -20.42 -0.52 -9.39
N GLY A 99 -20.40 -0.62 -10.72
CA GLY A 99 -20.83 0.45 -11.63
C GLY A 99 -19.89 1.66 -11.66
N LEU A 100 -18.61 1.49 -11.33
CA LEU A 100 -17.60 2.53 -11.54
C LEU A 100 -17.41 2.76 -13.05
N SER A 101 -17.75 3.94 -13.56
CA SER A 101 -17.62 4.27 -14.99
C SER A 101 -16.41 5.17 -15.26
N PHE A 102 -15.68 4.85 -16.32
CA PHE A 102 -14.50 5.54 -16.83
C PHE A 102 -14.81 6.49 -18.00
N ALA A 103 -16.07 6.59 -18.43
CA ALA A 103 -16.48 7.42 -19.57
C ALA A 103 -16.19 8.93 -19.41
N ASN A 104 -15.93 9.41 -18.19
CA ASN A 104 -15.51 10.79 -17.90
C ASN A 104 -14.05 10.91 -17.45
N VAL A 105 -13.23 9.88 -17.69
CA VAL A 105 -11.82 9.83 -17.31
C VAL A 105 -10.93 10.19 -18.49
N ILE A 106 -9.93 11.02 -18.26
CA ILE A 106 -8.81 11.27 -19.19
C ILE A 106 -7.56 10.65 -18.57
N THR A 107 -6.80 9.89 -19.36
CA THR A 107 -5.57 9.25 -18.90
C THR A 107 -4.34 9.80 -19.59
N PHE A 108 -3.22 9.83 -18.86
CA PHE A 108 -1.89 10.08 -19.38
C PHE A 108 -0.96 8.98 -18.89
N ASN A 109 -0.32 8.29 -19.81
CA ASN A 109 0.72 7.32 -19.49
C ASN A 109 2.06 8.02 -19.29
N LEU A 110 2.90 7.49 -18.39
CA LEU A 110 4.16 8.11 -18.02
C LEU A 110 5.19 8.12 -19.17
N ASP A 111 5.32 7.01 -19.87
CA ASP A 111 6.42 6.78 -20.81
C ASP A 111 6.08 5.72 -21.88
N GLU A 112 6.94 5.64 -22.91
CA GLU A 112 7.00 4.58 -23.92
C GLU A 112 8.42 4.54 -24.51
N TYR A 113 8.87 3.37 -24.96
CA TYR A 113 10.15 3.21 -25.64
C TYR A 113 10.14 3.83 -27.05
N TYR A 114 11.29 4.27 -27.55
CA TYR A 114 11.40 4.86 -28.90
C TYR A 114 12.61 4.34 -29.70
N PRO A 115 12.43 3.85 -30.94
CA PRO A 115 11.14 3.53 -31.57
C PRO A 115 10.51 2.25 -30.98
N MET A 116 9.20 2.24 -30.75
CA MET A 116 8.48 1.04 -30.27
C MET A 116 7.17 0.84 -31.04
N PRO A 117 7.00 -0.31 -31.73
CA PRO A 117 5.71 -0.71 -32.30
C PRO A 117 4.68 -0.99 -31.21
N LYS A 118 3.44 -0.54 -31.41
CA LYS A 118 2.34 -0.67 -30.43
C LYS A 118 1.94 -2.11 -30.12
N ASP A 119 2.15 -3.03 -31.05
CA ASP A 119 1.83 -4.46 -30.93
C ASP A 119 2.95 -5.29 -30.27
N SER A 120 4.13 -4.68 -30.09
CA SER A 120 5.25 -5.28 -29.37
C SER A 120 4.86 -5.68 -27.96
N VAL A 121 5.30 -6.86 -27.52
CA VAL A 121 5.16 -7.33 -26.13
C VAL A 121 5.86 -6.43 -25.11
N HIS A 122 6.78 -5.57 -25.58
CA HIS A 122 7.49 -4.59 -24.74
C HIS A 122 6.87 -3.19 -24.79
N SER A 123 5.81 -3.00 -25.57
CA SER A 123 5.11 -1.71 -25.65
C SER A 123 4.27 -1.47 -24.39
N TYR A 124 4.44 -0.29 -23.81
CA TYR A 124 3.58 0.16 -22.72
C TYR A 124 2.18 0.55 -23.20
N HIS A 125 2.01 0.90 -24.48
CA HIS A 125 0.69 0.97 -25.10
C HIS A 125 -0.04 -0.38 -24.98
N ARG A 126 0.56 -1.47 -25.47
CA ARG A 126 -0.01 -2.82 -25.37
C ARG A 126 -0.30 -3.22 -23.93
N PHE A 127 0.66 -2.99 -23.03
CA PHE A 127 0.51 -3.28 -21.61
C PHE A 127 -0.77 -2.67 -21.02
N MET A 128 -1.05 -1.39 -21.30
CA MET A 128 -2.22 -0.72 -20.75
C MET A 128 -3.54 -1.24 -21.30
N TRP A 129 -3.59 -1.56 -22.59
CA TRP A 129 -4.79 -2.16 -23.19
C TRP A 129 -5.09 -3.52 -22.55
N GLU A 130 -4.08 -4.38 -22.47
CA GLU A 130 -4.22 -5.72 -21.89
C GLU A 130 -4.61 -5.68 -20.40
N ASN A 131 -4.07 -4.73 -19.63
CA ASN A 131 -4.22 -4.70 -18.16
C ASN A 131 -5.31 -3.75 -17.65
N LEU A 132 -5.84 -2.84 -18.46
CA LEU A 132 -6.87 -1.88 -18.03
C LEU A 132 -7.87 -1.52 -19.13
N PHE A 133 -7.42 -0.94 -20.24
CA PHE A 133 -8.32 -0.21 -21.15
C PHE A 133 -9.31 -1.12 -21.90
N ASP A 134 -8.96 -2.37 -22.22
CA ASP A 134 -9.90 -3.31 -22.84
C ASP A 134 -11.03 -3.77 -21.87
N HIS A 135 -10.94 -3.42 -20.59
CA HIS A 135 -11.81 -3.96 -19.55
C HIS A 135 -12.71 -2.91 -18.90
N VAL A 136 -12.64 -1.66 -19.34
CA VAL A 136 -13.40 -0.51 -18.81
C VAL A 136 -13.95 0.38 -19.92
N ASP A 137 -14.91 1.24 -19.62
CA ASP A 137 -15.57 2.17 -20.55
C ASP A 137 -14.80 3.50 -20.71
N VAL A 138 -13.51 3.44 -21.07
CA VAL A 138 -12.66 4.63 -21.32
C VAL A 138 -12.46 4.85 -22.82
N ASP A 139 -12.48 6.11 -23.26
CA ASP A 139 -12.30 6.54 -24.67
C ASP A 139 -10.89 7.10 -24.96
#